data_AF-A0A4R0R9S6-F1
#
_entry.id   AF-A0A4R0R9S6-F1
#
_cell.length_a   1.000
_cell.length_b   1.000
_cell.length_c   1.000
_cell.angle_alpha   90.00
_cell.angle_beta   90.00
_cell.angle_gamma   90.00
#
_symmetry.space_group_name_H-M   'P 1'
#
loop_
_entity.id
_entity.type
_entity.pdbx_description
1 polymer ?
#
loop_
_entity_poly.entity_id
_entity_poly.type
_entity_poly.pdbx_seq_one_letter_code
_entity_poly.pdbx_strand_id
1 'polypeptide(L)'
;ESGLGRSDLFITSKYTGIGPVEQAIQDSLTNIGVAQLDLYLIHSPELVGPDTWARFEDFQKAGLTKSIGVSNYDLETLQELIKNARVVPAVNQISLSPYTYSQHKGLIEYAAKHNIVIEAYSSLSPIIQYPSGPVDKPVAAAAKRLGATPTQVILSWVRSKGAVIVTTSSRKDRMQEYLDVGDLPPLLPEEIQAIDEAGANGPPTSLARSTLSVLQSLSKPVFLDMFSTAPRRIFSAFTRSTPQISIFHNPSSPPSQSALRLLNASISSPYPPNAKHPLKFNLEVIENQPPTPDQLRTILSYASASPDSFVSAHPSTASSSGSGRTAEDVASLAKSNPNALKWPIVVNWDSGRAAVGDLEGVKSILEELRKQRDGE
;
A
#
# COMPACT_ATOMS: atom_id res chain seq x y z
N GLU A 1 16.81 -13.60 21.74
CA GLU A 1 17.41 -13.25 20.43
C GLU A 1 17.18 -14.40 19.45
N SER A 2 17.10 -14.11 18.15
CA SER A 2 16.71 -15.06 17.09
C SER A 2 17.75 -16.15 16.77
N GLY A 3 18.98 -16.03 17.29
CA GLY A 3 20.09 -16.95 17.00
C GLY A 3 20.78 -16.73 15.64
N LEU A 4 20.32 -15.75 14.85
CA LEU A 4 20.93 -15.38 13.56
C LEU A 4 22.04 -14.35 13.75
N GLY A 5 23.16 -14.54 13.04
CA GLY A 5 24.24 -13.56 12.96
C GLY A 5 23.93 -12.45 11.95
N ARG A 6 24.66 -11.33 12.03
CA ARG A 6 24.50 -10.21 11.06
C ARG A 6 24.74 -10.65 9.62
N SER A 7 25.64 -11.59 9.38
CA SER A 7 25.97 -12.12 8.05
C SER A 7 24.86 -12.97 7.43
N ASP A 8 23.92 -13.45 8.24
CA ASP A 8 22.78 -14.28 7.78
C ASP A 8 21.62 -13.42 7.26
N LEU A 9 21.74 -12.10 7.40
CA LEU A 9 20.72 -11.12 7.03
C LEU A 9 21.17 -10.29 5.84
N PHE A 10 20.25 -10.04 4.92
CA PHE A 10 20.38 -9.04 3.87
C PHE A 10 19.44 -7.87 4.17
N ILE A 11 19.99 -6.71 4.51
CA ILE A 11 19.24 -5.55 4.97
C ILE A 11 19.29 -4.45 3.90
N THR A 12 18.11 -4.14 3.36
CA THR A 12 17.90 -3.06 2.40
C THR A 12 17.16 -1.89 3.04
N SER A 13 17.63 -0.66 2.85
CA SER A 13 16.90 0.58 3.17
C SER A 13 16.86 1.52 1.97
N LYS A 14 16.11 2.62 2.07
CA LYS A 14 15.94 3.58 0.97
C LYS A 14 16.03 5.03 1.46
N TYR A 15 16.63 5.90 0.65
CA TYR A 15 16.52 7.35 0.80
C TYR A 15 15.25 7.85 0.13
N THR A 16 14.37 8.49 0.90
CA THR A 16 13.05 8.97 0.45
C THR A 16 13.07 10.39 -0.10
N GLY A 17 14.25 11.02 -0.28
CA GLY A 17 14.35 12.43 -0.67
C GLY A 17 14.09 13.42 0.46
N ILE A 18 13.77 12.93 1.67
CA ILE A 18 13.47 13.78 2.82
C ILE A 18 14.77 14.03 3.61
N GLY A 19 15.07 15.32 3.80
CA GLY A 19 16.24 15.76 4.55
C GLY A 19 17.57 15.55 3.81
N PRO A 20 18.70 15.97 4.41
CA PRO A 20 20.02 15.79 3.83
C PRO A 20 20.36 14.30 3.65
N VAL A 21 20.87 13.94 2.48
CA VAL A 21 21.14 12.54 2.13
C VAL A 21 22.19 11.89 3.05
N GLU A 22 23.17 12.66 3.50
CA GLU A 22 24.20 12.21 4.45
C GLU A 22 23.61 11.88 5.83
N GLN A 23 22.61 12.64 6.28
CA GLN A 23 21.93 12.35 7.55
C GLN A 23 21.01 11.13 7.42
N ALA A 24 20.29 11.02 6.30
CA ALA A 24 19.31 9.95 6.10
C ALA A 24 19.92 8.53 6.11
N ILE A 25 21.15 8.36 5.61
CA ILE A 25 21.84 7.06 5.73
C ILE A 25 22.28 6.78 7.17
N GLN A 26 22.75 7.79 7.92
CA GLN A 26 23.10 7.62 9.33
C GLN A 26 21.88 7.29 10.20
N ASP A 27 20.76 7.93 9.92
CA ASP A 27 19.48 7.65 10.58
C ASP A 27 19.03 6.22 10.27
N SER A 28 19.17 5.76 9.02
CA SER A 28 18.85 4.37 8.63
C SER A 28 19.71 3.36 9.42
N LEU A 29 21.02 3.57 9.47
CA LEU A 29 21.96 2.72 10.20
C LEU A 29 21.63 2.69 11.70
N THR A 30 21.38 3.86 12.29
CA THR A 30 21.08 4.02 13.72
C THR A 30 19.75 3.38 14.09
N ASN A 31 18.69 3.65 13.32
CA ASN A 31 17.34 3.16 13.63
C ASN A 31 17.21 1.65 13.45
N ILE A 32 17.90 1.07 12.46
CA ILE A 32 17.94 -0.39 12.26
C ILE A 32 18.92 -1.04 13.26
N GLY A 33 19.90 -0.29 13.77
CA GLY A 33 20.90 -0.78 14.71
C GLY A 33 22.02 -1.58 14.04
N VAL A 34 22.45 -1.17 12.84
CA VAL A 34 23.53 -1.85 12.08
C VAL A 34 24.60 -0.86 11.65
N ALA A 35 25.86 -1.32 11.61
CA ALA A 35 26.98 -0.49 11.17
C ALA A 35 27.07 -0.33 9.64
N GLN A 36 26.43 -1.23 8.88
CA GLN A 36 26.46 -1.25 7.43
C GLN A 36 25.17 -1.88 6.88
N LEU A 37 24.64 -1.31 5.79
CA LEU A 37 23.55 -1.89 5.00
C LEU A 37 24.10 -2.85 3.94
N ASP A 38 23.32 -3.86 3.55
CA ASP A 38 23.70 -4.69 2.40
C ASP A 38 23.35 -3.96 1.09
N LEU A 39 22.23 -3.24 1.07
CA LEU A 39 21.78 -2.45 -0.08
C LEU A 39 21.14 -1.14 0.37
N TYR A 40 21.49 -0.04 -0.29
CA TYR A 40 20.82 1.25 -0.09
C TYR A 40 20.29 1.78 -1.42
N LEU A 41 19.00 2.12 -1.47
CA LEU A 41 18.32 2.52 -2.69
C LEU A 41 17.91 4.00 -2.68
N ILE A 42 18.00 4.67 -3.82
CA ILE A 42 17.20 5.88 -4.05
C ILE A 42 15.74 5.44 -4.21
N HIS A 43 14.80 5.98 -3.43
CA HIS A 43 13.41 5.49 -3.43
C HIS A 43 12.68 5.80 -4.74
N SER A 44 12.87 6.98 -5.32
CA SER A 44 12.24 7.39 -6.59
C SER A 44 13.08 8.49 -7.24
N PRO A 45 13.20 8.54 -8.58
CA PRO A 45 14.00 9.55 -9.25
C PRO A 45 13.46 10.98 -9.03
N GLU A 46 12.15 11.15 -8.86
CA GLU A 46 11.51 12.46 -8.70
C GLU A 46 11.76 13.11 -7.33
N LEU A 47 12.29 12.33 -6.37
CA LEU A 47 12.50 12.78 -4.99
C LEU A 47 13.93 13.26 -4.74
N VAL A 48 14.80 13.22 -5.75
CA VAL A 48 16.23 13.46 -5.58
C VAL A 48 16.80 14.42 -6.62
N GLY A 49 17.92 15.05 -6.27
CA GLY A 49 18.67 15.90 -7.20
C GLY A 49 19.65 15.09 -8.05
N PRO A 50 20.20 15.70 -9.12
CA PRO A 50 21.14 15.03 -10.03
C PRO A 50 22.42 14.53 -9.34
N ASP A 51 22.85 15.18 -8.25
CA ASP A 51 24.06 14.81 -7.51
C ASP A 51 23.85 13.66 -6.51
N THR A 52 22.60 13.23 -6.28
CA THR A 52 22.30 12.24 -5.22
C THR A 52 22.96 10.89 -5.50
N TRP A 53 23.06 10.46 -6.77
CA TRP A 53 23.75 9.20 -7.09
C TRP A 53 25.25 9.25 -6.75
N ALA A 54 25.91 10.37 -7.01
CA ALA A 54 27.33 10.53 -6.65
C ALA A 54 27.55 10.39 -5.13
N ARG A 55 26.59 10.85 -4.30
CA ARG A 55 26.62 10.65 -2.85
C ARG A 55 26.46 9.18 -2.46
N PHE A 56 25.60 8.45 -3.16
CA PHE A 56 25.43 7.00 -2.95
C PHE A 56 26.74 6.24 -3.25
N GLU A 57 27.42 6.60 -4.33
CA GLU A 57 28.75 6.04 -4.66
C GLU A 57 29.78 6.34 -3.56
N ASP A 58 29.75 7.54 -2.99
CA ASP A 58 30.62 7.91 -1.87
C ASP A 58 30.27 7.10 -0.60
N PHE A 59 29.00 6.82 -0.33
CA PHE A 59 28.58 5.98 0.81
C PHE A 59 29.04 4.53 0.67
N GLN A 60 28.96 3.98 -0.54
CA GLN A 60 29.47 2.65 -0.83
C GLN A 60 30.98 2.60 -0.61
N LYS A 61 31.72 3.59 -1.15
CA LYS A 61 33.16 3.71 -0.97
C LYS A 61 33.56 3.86 0.51
N ALA A 62 32.76 4.56 1.29
CA ALA A 62 32.95 4.73 2.73
C ALA A 62 32.57 3.47 3.55
N GLY A 63 32.00 2.43 2.92
CA GLY A 63 31.61 1.19 3.59
C GLY A 63 30.32 1.29 4.40
N LEU A 64 29.50 2.34 4.23
CA LEU A 64 28.20 2.47 4.89
C LEU A 64 27.15 1.52 4.31
N THR A 65 27.33 1.13 3.05
CA THR A 65 26.53 0.11 2.37
C THR A 65 27.43 -0.74 1.47
N LYS A 66 27.13 -2.02 1.31
CA LYS A 66 27.88 -2.91 0.40
C LYS A 66 27.52 -2.63 -1.06
N SER A 67 26.23 -2.44 -1.33
CA SER A 67 25.69 -2.16 -2.66
C SER A 67 24.80 -0.93 -2.65
N ILE A 68 24.68 -0.30 -3.81
CA ILE A 68 23.78 0.83 -4.05
C ILE A 68 22.91 0.52 -5.25
N GLY A 69 21.68 1.03 -5.22
CA GLY A 69 20.73 0.83 -6.30
C GLY A 69 19.67 1.92 -6.33
N VAL A 70 18.67 1.69 -7.16
CA VAL A 70 17.55 2.60 -7.34
C VAL A 70 16.22 1.87 -7.21
N SER A 71 15.14 2.63 -7.11
CA SER A 71 13.78 2.14 -7.08
C SER A 71 12.93 3.07 -7.92
N ASN A 72 11.97 2.52 -8.66
CA ASN A 72 11.04 3.25 -9.52
C ASN A 72 11.69 4.01 -10.69
N TYR A 73 12.89 3.62 -11.12
CA TYR A 73 13.49 4.19 -12.32
C TYR A 73 12.92 3.48 -13.54
N ASP A 74 12.34 4.25 -14.47
CA ASP A 74 11.95 3.72 -15.78
C ASP A 74 13.17 3.54 -16.70
N LEU A 75 12.92 3.07 -17.93
CA LEU A 75 13.99 2.75 -18.88
C LEU A 75 14.84 3.97 -19.23
N GLU A 76 14.21 5.12 -19.49
CA GLU A 76 14.90 6.34 -19.91
C GLU A 76 15.73 6.90 -18.76
N THR A 77 15.14 7.02 -17.57
CA THR A 77 15.82 7.53 -16.37
C THR A 77 16.98 6.63 -15.95
N LEU A 78 16.82 5.30 -16.04
CA LEU A 78 17.90 4.36 -15.74
C LEU A 78 19.04 4.45 -16.76
N GLN A 79 18.72 4.63 -18.04
CA GLN A 79 19.72 4.86 -19.09
C GLN A 79 20.51 6.15 -18.84
N GLU A 80 19.83 7.24 -18.47
CA GLU A 80 20.47 8.50 -18.15
C GLU A 80 21.40 8.42 -16.95
N LEU A 81 20.96 7.74 -15.88
CA LEU A 81 21.79 7.50 -14.71
C LEU A 81 23.09 6.79 -15.07
N ILE A 82 23.00 5.69 -15.82
CA ILE A 82 24.15 4.85 -16.17
C ILE A 82 25.18 5.60 -17.03
N LYS A 83 24.76 6.56 -17.86
CA LYS A 83 25.70 7.37 -18.68
C LYS A 83 26.71 8.13 -17.83
N ASN A 84 26.32 8.55 -16.63
CA ASN A 84 27.12 9.41 -15.75
C ASN A 84 27.61 8.70 -14.48
N ALA A 85 27.12 7.48 -14.22
CA ALA A 85 27.47 6.72 -13.04
C ALA A 85 28.90 6.16 -13.09
N ARG A 86 29.66 6.33 -12.01
CA ARG A 86 30.95 5.66 -11.79
C ARG A 86 30.73 4.20 -11.34
N VAL A 87 29.64 3.96 -10.62
CA VAL A 87 29.18 2.63 -10.20
C VAL A 87 27.81 2.38 -10.79
N VAL A 88 27.65 1.31 -11.57
CA VAL A 88 26.33 0.90 -12.09
C VAL A 88 25.43 0.47 -10.93
N PRO A 89 24.16 0.90 -10.87
CA PRO A 89 23.22 0.44 -9.84
C PRO A 89 23.15 -1.08 -9.79
N ALA A 90 23.32 -1.67 -8.61
CA ALA A 90 23.22 -3.13 -8.46
C ALA A 90 21.77 -3.63 -8.61
N VAL A 91 20.80 -2.78 -8.26
CA VAL A 91 19.37 -3.10 -8.23
C VAL A 91 18.54 -1.95 -8.81
N ASN A 92 17.44 -2.30 -9.48
CA ASN A 92 16.28 -1.43 -9.66
C ASN A 92 15.03 -2.11 -9.09
N GLN A 93 14.49 -1.58 -7.99
CA GLN A 93 13.26 -2.09 -7.36
C GLN A 93 12.02 -1.45 -7.99
N ILE A 94 11.11 -2.23 -8.57
CA ILE A 94 9.94 -1.73 -9.33
C ILE A 94 8.65 -2.48 -8.99
N SER A 95 7.51 -1.86 -9.28
CA SER A 95 6.19 -2.50 -9.18
C SER A 95 6.03 -3.52 -10.30
N LEU A 96 6.23 -4.80 -9.98
CA LEU A 96 6.19 -5.86 -10.99
C LEU A 96 5.13 -6.89 -10.64
N SER A 97 4.05 -6.88 -11.42
CA SER A 97 2.94 -7.82 -11.39
C SER A 97 2.62 -8.26 -12.82
N PRO A 98 1.80 -9.30 -13.03
CA PRO A 98 1.31 -9.66 -14.37
C PRO A 98 0.71 -8.47 -15.14
N TYR A 99 0.03 -7.55 -14.46
CA TYR A 99 -0.60 -6.38 -15.09
C TYR A 99 0.37 -5.27 -15.49
N THR A 100 1.56 -5.20 -14.87
CA THR A 100 2.58 -4.17 -15.18
C THR A 100 3.74 -4.71 -16.01
N TYR A 101 3.86 -6.03 -16.16
CA TYR A 101 4.98 -6.68 -16.83
C TYR A 101 5.21 -6.18 -18.25
N SER A 102 4.15 -6.06 -19.05
CA SER A 102 4.25 -5.63 -20.46
C SER A 102 4.92 -4.26 -20.61
N GLN A 103 4.65 -3.34 -19.67
CA GLN A 103 5.22 -1.99 -19.64
C GLN A 103 6.70 -2.01 -19.22
N HIS A 104 7.12 -2.98 -18.42
CA HIS A 104 8.47 -3.09 -17.89
C HIS A 104 9.40 -4.00 -18.72
N LYS A 105 8.93 -4.67 -19.78
CA LYS A 105 9.77 -5.60 -20.57
C LYS A 105 11.10 -4.99 -21.02
N GLY A 106 11.06 -3.81 -21.64
CA GLY A 106 12.27 -3.13 -22.10
C GLY A 106 13.21 -2.74 -20.96
N LEU A 107 12.66 -2.33 -19.82
CA LEU A 107 13.42 -2.03 -18.61
C LEU A 107 14.10 -3.28 -18.04
N ILE A 108 13.39 -4.40 -17.95
CA ILE A 108 13.93 -5.67 -17.42
C ILE A 108 15.05 -6.20 -18.33
N GLU A 109 14.85 -6.16 -19.65
CA GLU A 109 15.87 -6.57 -20.61
C GLU A 109 17.13 -5.69 -20.55
N TYR A 110 16.93 -4.37 -20.40
CA TYR A 110 18.04 -3.43 -20.25
C TYR A 110 18.77 -3.66 -18.92
N ALA A 111 18.05 -3.81 -17.82
CA ALA A 111 18.62 -4.12 -16.51
C ALA A 111 19.49 -5.40 -16.56
N ALA A 112 18.98 -6.47 -17.17
CA ALA A 112 19.73 -7.73 -17.33
C ALA A 112 21.03 -7.54 -18.13
N LYS A 113 21.00 -6.77 -19.23
CA LYS A 113 22.22 -6.47 -20.04
C LYS A 113 23.28 -5.71 -19.26
N HIS A 114 22.87 -4.92 -18.26
CA HIS A 114 23.76 -4.12 -17.43
C HIS A 114 24.06 -4.77 -16.06
N ASN A 115 23.69 -6.04 -15.86
CA ASN A 115 23.83 -6.76 -14.59
C ASN A 115 23.13 -6.08 -13.40
N ILE A 116 21.99 -5.46 -13.66
CA ILE A 116 21.13 -4.81 -12.66
C ILE A 116 20.03 -5.80 -12.29
N VAL A 117 19.95 -6.15 -11.01
CA VAL A 117 18.91 -7.06 -10.51
C VAL A 117 17.59 -6.31 -10.38
N ILE A 118 16.51 -6.92 -10.87
CA ILE A 118 15.16 -6.40 -10.64
C ILE A 118 14.64 -6.94 -9.31
N GLU A 119 14.20 -6.04 -8.43
CA GLU A 119 13.43 -6.39 -7.23
C GLU A 119 11.96 -6.02 -7.47
N ALA A 120 11.05 -6.97 -7.27
CA ALA A 120 9.64 -6.86 -7.59
C ALA A 120 8.81 -6.62 -6.32
N TYR A 121 8.23 -5.43 -6.19
CA TYR A 121 7.22 -5.16 -5.16
C TYR A 121 5.80 -5.15 -5.74
N SER A 122 4.80 -5.22 -4.86
CA SER A 122 3.36 -5.22 -5.23
C SER A 122 2.92 -6.32 -6.21
N SER A 123 3.69 -7.40 -6.34
CA SER A 123 3.39 -8.48 -7.29
C SER A 123 2.05 -9.16 -7.05
N LEU A 124 1.57 -9.18 -5.81
CA LEU A 124 0.30 -9.77 -5.40
C LEU A 124 -0.93 -8.89 -5.69
N SER A 125 -0.77 -7.76 -6.38
CA SER A 125 -1.90 -6.88 -6.75
C SER A 125 -3.05 -7.60 -7.49
N PRO A 126 -2.84 -8.62 -8.35
CA PRO A 126 -3.96 -9.35 -8.96
C PRO A 126 -4.85 -10.08 -7.97
N ILE A 127 -4.30 -10.48 -6.82
CA ILE A 127 -5.04 -11.22 -5.81
C ILE A 127 -5.64 -10.27 -4.77
N ILE A 128 -4.89 -9.25 -4.36
CA ILE A 128 -5.25 -8.39 -3.22
C ILE A 128 -6.07 -7.18 -3.66
N GLN A 129 -5.71 -6.56 -4.79
CA GLN A 129 -6.32 -5.30 -5.25
C GLN A 129 -7.33 -5.52 -6.38
N TYR A 130 -7.06 -6.51 -7.24
CA TYR A 130 -7.82 -6.74 -8.47
C TYR A 130 -8.35 -8.18 -8.61
N PRO A 131 -9.05 -8.71 -7.59
CA PRO A 131 -9.59 -10.07 -7.65
C PRO A 131 -10.61 -10.20 -8.79
N SER A 132 -10.81 -11.43 -9.27
CA SER A 132 -11.67 -11.72 -10.43
C SER A 132 -11.16 -11.07 -11.73
N GLY A 133 -9.85 -10.88 -11.84
CA GLY A 133 -9.23 -10.31 -13.02
C GLY A 133 -8.89 -11.34 -14.09
N PRO A 134 -8.38 -10.90 -15.26
CA PRO A 134 -8.01 -11.79 -16.36
C PRO A 134 -6.99 -12.87 -15.97
N VAL A 135 -6.13 -12.56 -15.00
CA VAL A 135 -5.03 -13.41 -14.54
C VAL A 135 -5.50 -14.57 -13.65
N ASP A 136 -6.69 -14.49 -13.06
CA ASP A 136 -7.18 -15.49 -12.09
C ASP A 136 -7.28 -16.90 -12.71
N LYS A 137 -7.75 -17.00 -13.96
CA LYS A 137 -7.92 -18.29 -14.65
C LYS A 137 -6.58 -19.01 -14.90
N PRO A 138 -5.58 -18.41 -15.58
CA PRO A 138 -4.29 -19.09 -15.78
C PRO A 138 -3.56 -19.35 -14.46
N VAL A 139 -3.67 -18.46 -13.47
CA VAL A 139 -3.09 -18.69 -12.13
C VAL A 139 -3.74 -19.89 -11.43
N ALA A 140 -5.08 -20.00 -11.48
CA ALA A 140 -5.79 -21.14 -10.89
C ALA A 140 -5.44 -22.47 -11.58
N ALA A 141 -5.22 -22.45 -12.90
CA ALA A 141 -4.79 -23.64 -13.64
C ALA A 141 -3.40 -24.11 -13.20
N ALA A 142 -2.43 -23.18 -13.11
CA ALA A 142 -1.08 -23.49 -12.64
C ALA A 142 -1.07 -23.93 -11.16
N ALA A 143 -1.87 -23.26 -10.31
CA ALA A 143 -2.03 -23.60 -8.90
C ALA A 143 -2.50 -25.06 -8.73
N LYS A 144 -3.50 -25.47 -9.51
CA LYS A 144 -4.01 -26.85 -9.51
C LYS A 144 -2.94 -27.88 -9.88
N ARG A 145 -2.11 -27.59 -10.89
CA ARG A 145 -1.02 -28.50 -11.30
C ARG A 145 0.05 -28.60 -10.22
N LEU A 146 0.46 -27.46 -9.67
CA LEU A 146 1.52 -27.38 -8.67
C LEU A 146 1.09 -27.86 -7.28
N GLY A 147 -0.22 -27.96 -7.00
CA GLY A 147 -0.70 -28.13 -5.64
C GLY A 147 -0.40 -26.93 -4.75
N ALA A 148 -0.29 -25.74 -5.36
CA ALA A 148 0.11 -24.49 -4.73
C ALA A 148 -1.06 -23.51 -4.64
N THR A 149 -0.90 -22.43 -3.87
CA THR A 149 -1.88 -21.35 -3.82
C THR A 149 -1.71 -20.36 -4.99
N PRO A 150 -2.75 -19.58 -5.35
CA PRO A 150 -2.61 -18.49 -6.32
C PRO A 150 -1.49 -17.49 -5.96
N THR A 151 -1.32 -17.20 -4.67
CA THR A 151 -0.24 -16.35 -4.15
C THR A 151 1.12 -16.92 -4.53
N GLN A 152 1.34 -18.20 -4.23
CA GLN A 152 2.59 -18.87 -4.53
C GLN A 152 2.87 -18.94 -6.04
N VAL A 153 1.83 -19.13 -6.86
CA VAL A 153 1.96 -19.10 -8.33
C VAL A 153 2.40 -17.73 -8.82
N ILE A 154 1.81 -16.63 -8.32
CA ILE A 154 2.23 -15.28 -8.71
C ILE A 154 3.69 -15.00 -8.29
N LEU A 155 4.09 -15.43 -7.09
CA LEU A 155 5.48 -15.28 -6.64
C LEU A 155 6.45 -16.15 -7.45
N SER A 156 6.05 -17.39 -7.79
CA SER A 156 6.82 -18.25 -8.71
C SER A 156 6.93 -17.64 -10.12
N TRP A 157 5.87 -16.96 -10.59
CA TRP A 157 5.89 -16.19 -11.82
C TRP A 157 6.91 -15.04 -11.75
N VAL A 158 7.02 -14.29 -10.64
CA VAL A 158 8.06 -13.27 -10.45
C VAL A 158 9.46 -13.89 -10.57
N ARG A 159 9.71 -15.03 -9.90
CA ARG A 159 10.99 -15.77 -10.01
C ARG A 159 11.29 -16.14 -11.47
N SER A 160 10.27 -16.56 -12.22
CA SER A 160 10.43 -16.91 -13.64
C SER A 160 10.89 -15.74 -14.52
N LYS A 161 10.67 -14.49 -14.08
CA LYS A 161 11.16 -13.28 -14.75
C LYS A 161 12.59 -12.89 -14.35
N GLY A 162 13.25 -13.70 -13.52
CA GLY A 162 14.58 -13.40 -12.99
C GLY A 162 14.59 -12.27 -11.96
N ALA A 163 13.43 -11.91 -11.41
CA ALA A 163 13.30 -10.86 -10.40
C ALA A 163 13.30 -11.44 -8.97
N VAL A 164 13.86 -10.68 -8.03
CA VAL A 164 13.81 -10.95 -6.59
C VAL A 164 12.43 -10.51 -6.06
N ILE A 165 11.78 -11.36 -5.27
CA ILE A 165 10.47 -11.05 -4.68
C ILE A 165 10.64 -10.14 -3.47
N VAL A 166 9.94 -9.00 -3.46
CA VAL A 166 9.80 -8.12 -2.29
C VAL A 166 8.32 -8.06 -1.90
N THR A 167 7.97 -8.78 -0.84
CA THR A 167 6.59 -8.83 -0.32
C THR A 167 6.59 -8.72 1.20
N THR A 168 5.41 -8.51 1.80
CA THR A 168 5.28 -8.36 3.25
C THR A 168 4.00 -9.02 3.76
N SER A 169 4.04 -9.45 5.02
CA SER A 169 2.86 -9.84 5.78
C SER A 169 3.13 -9.72 7.27
N SER A 170 2.11 -9.38 8.04
CA SER A 170 2.12 -9.53 9.50
C SER A 170 1.62 -10.90 9.97
N ARG A 171 1.12 -11.72 9.05
CA ARG A 171 0.52 -13.02 9.33
C ARG A 171 1.56 -14.13 9.16
N LYS A 172 1.80 -14.89 10.24
CA LYS A 172 2.80 -15.98 10.25
C LYS A 172 2.53 -17.05 9.19
N ASP A 173 1.27 -17.41 8.98
CA ASP A 173 0.87 -18.40 7.98
C ASP A 173 1.16 -17.92 6.55
N ARG A 174 0.94 -16.63 6.25
CA ARG A 174 1.31 -16.03 4.96
C ARG A 174 2.82 -15.92 4.78
N MET A 175 3.55 -15.55 5.84
CA MET A 175 5.02 -15.54 5.78
C MET A 175 5.57 -16.92 5.44
N GLN A 176 5.03 -17.98 6.05
CA GLN A 176 5.41 -19.35 5.70
C GLN A 176 5.06 -19.69 4.26
N GLU A 177 3.83 -19.40 3.82
CA GLU A 177 3.38 -19.60 2.43
C GLU A 177 4.32 -18.94 1.41
N TYR A 178 4.82 -17.74 1.72
CA TYR A 178 5.75 -17.01 0.84
C TYR A 178 7.14 -17.64 0.81
N LEU A 179 7.62 -18.17 1.94
CA LEU A 179 8.90 -18.88 2.01
C LEU A 179 8.85 -20.20 1.24
N ASP A 180 7.74 -20.93 1.35
CA ASP A 180 7.52 -22.21 0.67
C ASP A 180 7.57 -22.09 -0.87
N VAL A 181 7.45 -20.88 -1.41
CA VAL A 181 7.66 -20.60 -2.85
C VAL A 181 9.07 -21.01 -3.29
N GLY A 182 10.07 -20.93 -2.40
CA GLY A 182 11.45 -21.33 -2.69
C GLY A 182 11.56 -22.78 -3.17
N ASP A 183 10.76 -23.66 -2.58
CA ASP A 183 10.78 -25.10 -2.79
C ASP A 183 9.82 -25.58 -3.90
N LEU A 184 9.01 -24.68 -4.46
CA LEU A 184 8.08 -25.05 -5.52
C LEU A 184 8.80 -25.40 -6.83
N PRO A 185 8.29 -26.40 -7.57
CA PRO A 185 8.71 -26.63 -8.95
C PRO A 185 8.51 -25.36 -9.80
N PRO A 186 9.34 -25.14 -10.83
CA PRO A 186 9.16 -24.02 -11.73
C PRO A 186 7.80 -24.11 -12.45
N LEU A 187 7.26 -22.95 -12.81
CA LEU A 187 6.14 -22.87 -13.75
C LEU A 187 6.57 -23.38 -15.13
N LEU A 188 5.64 -23.99 -15.84
CA LEU A 188 5.85 -24.39 -17.22
C LEU A 188 5.88 -23.15 -18.13
N PRO A 189 6.61 -23.19 -19.27
CA PRO A 189 6.62 -22.08 -20.23
C PRO A 189 5.22 -21.64 -20.67
N GLU A 190 4.31 -22.58 -20.87
CA GLU A 190 2.93 -22.31 -21.29
C GLU A 190 2.10 -21.64 -20.19
N GLU A 191 2.38 -21.96 -18.91
CA GLU A 191 1.73 -21.31 -17.77
C GLU A 191 2.21 -19.87 -17.61
N ILE A 192 3.52 -19.66 -17.78
CA ILE A 192 4.11 -18.32 -17.76
C ILE A 192 3.52 -17.48 -18.91
N GLN A 193 3.45 -18.04 -20.11
CA GLN A 193 2.87 -17.37 -21.27
C GLN A 193 1.40 -17.03 -21.04
N ALA A 194 0.59 -17.96 -20.52
CA ALA A 194 -0.81 -17.72 -20.25
C ALA A 194 -1.04 -16.62 -19.21
N ILE A 195 -0.19 -16.55 -18.17
CA ILE A 195 -0.23 -15.46 -17.17
C ILE A 195 0.19 -14.13 -17.82
N ASP A 196 1.22 -14.11 -18.66
CA ASP A 196 1.68 -12.90 -19.34
C ASP A 196 0.61 -12.34 -20.30
N GLU A 197 0.00 -13.21 -21.11
CA GLU A 197 -1.05 -12.84 -22.06
C GLU A 197 -2.30 -12.33 -21.34
N ALA A 198 -2.71 -13.00 -20.25
CA ALA A 198 -3.81 -12.53 -19.42
C ALA A 198 -3.49 -11.18 -18.78
N GLY A 199 -2.28 -11.02 -18.23
CA GLY A 199 -1.80 -9.80 -17.59
C GLY A 199 -1.73 -8.60 -18.55
N ALA A 200 -1.41 -8.84 -19.83
CA ALA A 200 -1.38 -7.79 -20.84
C ALA A 200 -2.75 -7.12 -21.10
N ASN A 201 -3.86 -7.76 -20.70
CA ASN A 201 -5.19 -7.15 -20.74
C ASN A 201 -5.42 -6.13 -19.63
N GLY A 202 -4.47 -5.98 -18.71
CA GLY A 202 -4.55 -5.08 -17.56
C GLY A 202 -5.50 -5.57 -16.46
N PRO A 203 -5.59 -4.82 -15.36
CA PRO A 203 -6.55 -5.12 -14.30
C PRO A 203 -7.99 -4.94 -14.83
N PRO A 204 -8.98 -5.61 -14.22
CA PRO A 204 -10.39 -5.37 -14.54
C PRO A 204 -10.72 -3.88 -14.38
N THR A 205 -11.26 -3.27 -15.43
CA THR A 205 -11.71 -1.87 -15.40
C THR A 205 -12.94 -1.74 -14.49
N SER A 206 -12.99 -0.69 -13.67
CA SER A 206 -14.06 -0.45 -12.69
C SER A 206 -15.48 -0.36 -13.29
N LEU A 207 -15.59 -0.24 -14.62
CA LEU A 207 -16.85 -0.20 -15.37
C LEU A 207 -17.59 -1.55 -15.41
N ALA A 208 -16.95 -2.66 -15.03
CA ALA A 208 -17.59 -3.98 -14.99
C ALA A 208 -18.25 -4.34 -13.64
N ARG A 209 -18.42 -3.39 -12.71
CA ARG A 209 -19.20 -3.61 -11.47
C ARG A 209 -20.72 -3.49 -11.63
N SER A 210 -21.21 -3.17 -12.83
CA SER A 210 -22.65 -3.14 -13.12
C SER A 210 -22.89 -3.73 -14.51
N THR A 211 -23.33 -4.99 -14.58
CA THR A 211 -24.18 -5.62 -15.64
C THR A 211 -23.97 -7.12 -15.86
N LEU A 212 -23.05 -7.80 -15.17
CA LEU A 212 -22.79 -9.24 -15.37
C LEU A 212 -23.19 -10.15 -14.18
N SER A 213 -24.28 -9.81 -13.50
CA SER A 213 -24.98 -10.73 -12.57
C SER A 213 -26.49 -10.87 -12.83
N VAL A 214 -27.02 -10.35 -13.95
CA VAL A 214 -28.47 -10.37 -14.24
C VAL A 214 -28.85 -11.13 -15.53
N LEU A 215 -27.89 -11.59 -16.34
CA LEU A 215 -28.21 -12.19 -17.67
C LEU A 215 -27.83 -13.67 -17.85
N GLN A 216 -27.86 -14.47 -16.78
CA GLN A 216 -27.78 -15.95 -16.89
C GLN A 216 -28.87 -16.73 -16.14
N SER A 217 -29.96 -16.09 -15.70
CA SER A 217 -31.07 -16.80 -15.05
C SER A 217 -32.38 -16.86 -15.84
N LEU A 218 -32.40 -16.54 -17.13
CA LEU A 218 -33.63 -16.55 -17.92
C LEU A 218 -33.55 -17.55 -19.06
N SER A 219 -33.87 -18.81 -18.74
CA SER A 219 -34.37 -19.79 -19.70
C SER A 219 -35.13 -20.93 -19.00
N LYS A 220 -36.47 -20.86 -19.15
CA LYS A 220 -37.48 -21.95 -19.18
C LYS A 220 -38.32 -22.25 -17.91
N PRO A 221 -39.60 -22.69 -18.09
CA PRO A 221 -40.76 -22.11 -17.39
C PRO A 221 -41.59 -23.07 -16.51
N VAL A 222 -42.32 -22.45 -15.56
CA VAL A 222 -43.69 -22.71 -15.05
C VAL A 222 -44.15 -24.16 -14.75
N PHE A 223 -44.43 -24.45 -13.47
CA PHE A 223 -45.76 -24.90 -13.02
C PHE A 223 -46.00 -24.67 -11.51
N LEU A 224 -47.28 -24.43 -11.21
CA LEU A 224 -47.94 -24.02 -9.96
C LEU A 224 -48.13 -25.20 -8.98
N ASP A 225 -47.96 -25.04 -7.66
CA ASP A 225 -49.07 -25.00 -6.67
C ASP A 225 -48.63 -24.90 -5.18
N MET A 226 -49.56 -24.41 -4.37
CA MET A 226 -49.57 -24.03 -2.95
C MET A 226 -49.05 -25.08 -1.93
N PHE A 227 -48.40 -24.61 -0.84
CA PHE A 227 -48.90 -24.69 0.55
C PHE A 227 -47.88 -24.11 1.57
N SER A 228 -48.45 -23.51 2.62
CA SER A 228 -47.87 -22.83 3.78
C SER A 228 -46.89 -23.67 4.62
N THR A 229 -45.74 -23.09 5.03
CA THR A 229 -45.25 -22.91 6.43
C THR A 229 -43.70 -22.77 6.50
N ALA A 230 -43.25 -21.68 7.13
CA ALA A 230 -41.93 -21.39 7.74
C ALA A 230 -40.59 -21.81 7.06
N PRO A 231 -39.65 -20.87 6.81
CA PRO A 231 -38.35 -21.17 6.22
C PRO A 231 -37.34 -21.72 7.26
N ARG A 232 -36.74 -22.87 6.96
CA ARG A 232 -35.49 -23.32 7.59
C ARG A 232 -34.31 -22.52 7.02
N ARG A 233 -33.55 -21.95 7.95
CA ARG A 233 -32.29 -21.22 7.79
C ARG A 233 -31.33 -21.89 6.80
N ILE A 234 -30.88 -21.13 5.80
CA ILE A 234 -29.65 -21.38 5.05
C ILE A 234 -28.74 -20.18 5.30
N PHE A 235 -27.49 -20.48 5.60
CA PHE A 235 -26.44 -19.58 6.07
C PHE A 235 -26.28 -18.32 5.20
N SER A 236 -26.66 -17.18 5.77
CA SER A 236 -26.12 -15.87 5.44
C SER A 236 -24.83 -15.69 6.23
N ALA A 237 -23.69 -15.74 5.58
CA ALA A 237 -22.47 -15.13 6.07
C ALA A 237 -21.99 -14.14 5.00
N PHE A 238 -22.64 -12.98 4.97
CA PHE A 238 -22.09 -11.77 4.38
C PHE A 238 -20.66 -11.60 4.90
N THR A 239 -19.65 -11.69 4.03
CA THR A 239 -18.34 -11.15 4.37
C THR A 239 -18.50 -9.64 4.46
N ARG A 240 -18.75 -9.14 5.68
CA ARG A 240 -18.63 -7.71 5.96
C ARG A 240 -17.20 -7.31 5.62
N SER A 241 -17.03 -6.43 4.63
CA SER A 241 -15.74 -5.78 4.40
C SER A 241 -15.28 -5.16 5.70
N THR A 242 -14.02 -5.35 6.07
CA THR A 242 -13.43 -4.65 7.22
C THR A 242 -13.45 -3.16 6.94
N PRO A 243 -13.93 -2.33 7.88
CA PRO A 243 -14.00 -0.89 7.69
C PRO A 243 -12.68 -0.28 7.22
N GLN A 244 -12.72 0.62 6.24
CA GLN A 244 -11.56 1.38 5.77
C GLN A 244 -11.47 2.72 6.50
N ILE A 245 -10.41 2.89 7.30
CA ILE A 245 -10.11 4.15 7.99
C ILE A 245 -8.84 4.75 7.41
N SER A 246 -8.87 6.04 7.08
CA SER A 246 -7.68 6.81 6.75
C SER A 246 -7.42 7.88 7.80
N ILE A 247 -6.15 8.08 8.17
CA ILE A 247 -5.69 9.23 8.95
C ILE A 247 -4.75 10.08 8.07
N PHE A 248 -5.12 11.33 7.85
CA PHE A 248 -4.17 12.33 7.37
C PHE A 248 -3.36 12.81 8.57
N HIS A 249 -2.07 12.49 8.56
CA HIS A 249 -1.16 12.64 9.68
C HIS A 249 -0.21 13.82 9.47
N ASN A 250 -0.12 14.69 10.47
CA ASN A 250 0.92 15.70 10.57
C ASN A 250 1.83 15.33 11.76
N PRO A 251 3.06 14.85 11.50
CA PRO A 251 4.00 14.44 12.54
C PRO A 251 4.35 15.55 13.52
N SER A 252 4.26 16.82 13.13
CA SER A 252 4.53 17.97 14.01
C SER A 252 3.39 18.27 14.99
N SER A 253 2.24 17.61 14.86
CA SER A 253 1.05 17.85 15.70
C SER A 253 0.91 16.77 16.80
N PRO A 254 1.06 17.12 18.09
CA PRO A 254 0.89 16.16 19.19
C PRO A 254 -0.50 15.49 19.24
N PRO A 255 -1.62 16.19 18.94
CA PRO A 255 -2.92 15.55 18.74
C PRO A 255 -2.91 14.51 17.61
N SER A 256 -2.24 14.80 16.49
CA SER A 256 -2.14 13.86 15.37
C SER A 256 -1.35 12.60 15.73
N GLN A 257 -0.22 12.74 16.43
CA GLN A 257 0.57 11.61 16.93
C GLN A 257 -0.25 10.76 17.92
N SER A 258 -1.01 11.41 18.79
CA SER A 258 -1.86 10.73 19.78
C SER A 258 -2.99 9.95 19.11
N ALA A 259 -3.58 10.50 18.05
CA ALA A 259 -4.61 9.83 17.26
C ALA A 259 -4.06 8.61 16.53
N LEU A 260 -2.90 8.75 15.88
CA LEU A 260 -2.24 7.65 15.19
C LEU A 260 -1.90 6.50 16.15
N ARG A 261 -1.36 6.82 17.34
CA ARG A 261 -1.11 5.81 18.39
C ARG A 261 -2.39 5.12 18.85
N LEU A 262 -3.48 5.88 19.04
CA LEU A 262 -4.77 5.34 19.44
C LEU A 262 -5.36 4.39 18.39
N LEU A 263 -5.30 4.77 17.11
CA LEU A 263 -5.76 3.95 16.00
C LEU A 263 -4.93 2.66 15.86
N ASN A 264 -3.61 2.75 15.93
CA ASN A 264 -2.75 1.56 15.91
C ASN A 264 -3.00 0.64 17.11
N ALA A 265 -3.11 1.21 18.31
CA ALA A 265 -3.35 0.45 19.54
C ALA A 265 -4.70 -0.29 19.50
N SER A 266 -5.73 0.29 18.89
CA SER A 266 -7.05 -0.35 18.81
C SER A 266 -7.12 -1.53 17.83
N ILE A 267 -6.16 -1.63 16.90
CA ILE A 267 -5.98 -2.78 16.01
C ILE A 267 -5.17 -3.89 16.71
N SER A 268 -4.17 -3.53 17.53
CA SER A 268 -3.28 -4.50 18.19
C SER A 268 -3.79 -4.99 19.55
N SER A 269 -4.60 -4.18 20.23
CA SER A 269 -5.01 -4.39 21.63
C SER A 269 -6.51 -4.19 21.79
N PRO A 270 -7.14 -4.78 22.83
CA PRO A 270 -8.56 -4.55 23.08
C PRO A 270 -8.90 -3.07 23.23
N TYR A 271 -9.97 -2.66 22.54
CA TYR A 271 -10.51 -1.31 22.62
C TYR A 271 -11.99 -1.33 23.02
N PRO A 272 -12.39 -0.56 24.05
CA PRO A 272 -11.50 0.06 25.05
C PRO A 272 -10.68 -1.01 25.82
N PRO A 273 -9.67 -0.66 26.64
CA PRO A 273 -8.75 -1.63 27.26
C PRO A 273 -9.41 -2.79 28.05
N ASN A 274 -10.66 -2.60 28.47
CA ASN A 274 -11.52 -3.53 29.18
C ASN A 274 -12.38 -4.43 28.25
N ALA A 275 -12.27 -4.27 26.93
CA ALA A 275 -12.92 -5.13 25.95
C ALA A 275 -12.21 -6.50 25.81
N LYS A 276 -12.88 -7.46 25.17
CA LYS A 276 -12.33 -8.83 24.99
C LYS A 276 -11.39 -8.95 23.81
N HIS A 277 -11.59 -8.17 22.76
CA HIS A 277 -10.88 -8.30 21.48
C HIS A 277 -10.46 -6.93 20.96
N PRO A 278 -9.40 -6.86 20.13
CA PRO A 278 -9.11 -5.67 19.33
C PRO A 278 -10.22 -5.35 18.31
N LEU A 279 -10.16 -4.18 17.70
CA LEU A 279 -10.99 -3.81 16.57
C LEU A 279 -10.39 -4.37 15.27
N LYS A 280 -11.23 -4.54 14.25
CA LYS A 280 -10.83 -5.02 12.93
C LYS A 280 -11.22 -4.00 11.87
N PHE A 281 -10.24 -3.24 11.41
CA PHE A 281 -10.38 -2.28 10.31
C PHE A 281 -9.03 -2.15 9.59
N ASN A 282 -9.06 -1.70 8.34
CA ASN A 282 -7.85 -1.37 7.58
C ASN A 282 -7.52 0.10 7.84
N LEU A 283 -6.34 0.37 8.38
CA LEU A 283 -5.85 1.72 8.62
C LEU A 283 -4.87 2.14 7.52
N GLU A 284 -5.24 3.19 6.80
CA GLU A 284 -4.36 3.90 5.87
C GLU A 284 -3.79 5.15 6.58
N VAL A 285 -2.47 5.28 6.58
CA VAL A 285 -1.79 6.44 7.16
C VAL A 285 -1.24 7.29 6.03
N ILE A 286 -1.81 8.48 5.85
CA ILE A 286 -1.43 9.43 4.82
C ILE A 286 -0.61 10.51 5.50
N GLU A 287 0.71 10.40 5.43
CA GLU A 287 1.64 11.29 6.12
C GLU A 287 2.13 12.41 5.20
N ASN A 288 2.28 13.63 5.74
CA ASN A 288 2.83 14.80 5.04
C ASN A 288 2.09 15.22 3.75
N GLN A 289 0.89 14.67 3.53
CA GLN A 289 0.00 15.05 2.45
C GLN A 289 -1.36 15.43 3.05
N PRO A 290 -1.82 16.68 2.88
CA PRO A 290 -3.17 17.04 3.28
C PRO A 290 -4.20 16.40 2.34
N PRO A 291 -5.48 16.30 2.76
CA PRO A 291 -6.51 15.79 1.87
C PRO A 291 -6.64 16.65 0.61
N THR A 292 -6.83 15.99 -0.54
CA THR A 292 -7.14 16.64 -1.82
C THR A 292 -8.48 17.38 -1.76
N PRO A 293 -8.77 18.33 -2.68
CA PRO A 293 -10.08 18.99 -2.71
C PRO A 293 -11.26 18.02 -2.77
N ASP A 294 -11.15 16.94 -3.57
CA ASP A 294 -12.20 15.91 -3.66
C ASP A 294 -12.38 15.16 -2.35
N GLN A 295 -11.28 14.75 -1.70
CA GLN A 295 -11.33 14.13 -0.38
C GLN A 295 -11.95 15.09 0.64
N LEU A 296 -11.59 16.38 0.64
CA LEU A 296 -12.19 17.36 1.54
C LEU A 296 -13.70 17.49 1.33
N ARG A 297 -14.20 17.52 0.09
CA ARG A 297 -15.65 17.56 -0.18
C ARG A 297 -16.36 16.35 0.41
N THR A 298 -15.78 15.16 0.28
CA THR A 298 -16.34 13.94 0.89
C THR A 298 -16.27 13.98 2.42
N ILE A 299 -15.16 14.44 3.00
CA ILE A 299 -15.01 14.52 4.46
C ILE A 299 -15.99 15.55 5.05
N LEU A 300 -16.21 16.66 4.34
CA LEU A 300 -17.18 17.69 4.74
C LEU A 300 -18.62 17.14 4.78
N SER A 301 -19.00 16.28 3.83
CA SER A 301 -20.32 15.65 3.85
C SER A 301 -20.47 14.64 5.00
N TYR A 302 -19.39 13.99 5.41
CA TYR A 302 -19.38 13.06 6.55
C TYR A 302 -19.38 13.74 7.91
N ALA A 303 -18.68 14.87 8.02
CA ALA A 303 -18.56 15.62 9.28
C ALA A 303 -19.76 16.54 9.53
N SER A 304 -20.69 16.71 8.57
CA SER A 304 -21.69 17.79 8.59
C SER A 304 -21.06 19.15 8.92
N ALA A 305 -19.86 19.41 8.40
CA ALA A 305 -19.01 20.52 8.80
C ALA A 305 -18.84 21.54 7.67
N SER A 306 -18.51 22.79 8.03
CA SER A 306 -18.07 23.79 7.05
C SER A 306 -16.57 23.66 6.77
N PRO A 307 -16.08 24.11 5.60
CA PRO A 307 -14.64 24.17 5.29
C PRO A 307 -13.82 24.92 6.35
N ASP A 308 -14.39 25.94 6.98
CA ASP A 308 -13.76 26.67 8.09
C ASP A 308 -13.47 25.78 9.32
N SER A 309 -14.16 24.66 9.47
CA SER A 309 -13.97 23.73 10.59
C SER A 309 -12.58 23.08 10.57
N PHE A 310 -11.94 23.00 9.39
CA PHE A 310 -10.62 22.44 9.18
C PHE A 310 -9.49 23.40 9.52
N VAL A 311 -9.75 24.70 9.65
CA VAL A 311 -8.71 25.71 9.83
C VAL A 311 -8.54 26.04 11.32
N SER A 312 -7.30 26.02 11.79
CA SER A 312 -6.92 26.42 13.14
C SER A 312 -6.95 27.95 13.27
N ALA A 313 -7.48 28.47 14.38
CA ALA A 313 -7.46 29.90 14.68
C ALA A 313 -6.04 30.35 15.09
N HIS A 314 -5.14 30.51 14.12
CA HIS A 314 -3.78 30.98 14.36
C HIS A 314 -3.68 32.49 14.06
N PRO A 315 -2.95 33.32 14.84
CA PRO A 315 -2.87 34.77 14.60
C PRO A 315 -2.34 35.17 13.21
N SER A 316 -1.57 34.29 12.55
CA SER A 316 -1.09 34.43 11.17
C SER A 316 -2.14 34.12 10.09
N THR A 317 -3.36 33.74 10.47
CA THR A 317 -4.52 33.52 9.56
C THR A 317 -5.52 34.68 9.57
N ALA A 318 -5.16 35.81 10.21
CA ALA A 318 -5.94 37.04 10.25
C ALA A 318 -5.90 37.79 8.91
N SER A 319 -6.38 37.16 7.84
CA SER A 319 -6.72 37.85 6.59
C SER A 319 -7.78 37.05 5.82
N SER A 320 -8.98 36.95 6.40
CA SER A 320 -10.27 36.96 5.69
C SER A 320 -11.40 36.70 6.69
N SER A 321 -11.78 37.74 7.42
CA SER A 321 -13.07 37.79 8.08
C SER A 321 -14.17 37.84 7.01
N GLY A 322 -14.98 36.77 6.91
CA GLY A 322 -16.28 36.78 6.24
C GLY A 322 -16.33 36.03 4.90
N SER A 323 -17.21 35.02 4.88
CA SER A 323 -17.71 34.23 3.73
C SER A 323 -16.84 33.08 3.17
N GLY A 324 -17.30 31.86 3.47
CA GLY A 324 -17.35 30.73 2.54
C GLY A 324 -16.04 30.25 1.92
N ARG A 325 -15.09 29.79 2.73
CA ARG A 325 -13.97 28.98 2.19
C ARG A 325 -14.53 27.76 1.47
N THR A 326 -13.96 27.42 0.32
CA THR A 326 -14.25 26.21 -0.44
C THR A 326 -13.32 25.07 -0.03
N ALA A 327 -13.58 23.85 -0.51
CA ALA A 327 -12.67 22.72 -0.28
C ALA A 327 -11.29 22.98 -0.93
N GLU A 328 -11.26 23.70 -2.04
CA GLU A 328 -10.08 24.09 -2.79
C GLU A 328 -9.21 25.07 -1.99
N ASP A 329 -9.86 26.03 -1.31
CA ASP A 329 -9.18 27.00 -0.45
C ASP A 329 -8.51 26.29 0.73
N VAL A 330 -9.21 25.34 1.35
CA VAL A 330 -8.68 24.54 2.47
C VAL A 330 -7.51 23.65 2.01
N ALA A 331 -7.63 22.98 0.87
CA ALA A 331 -6.53 22.17 0.31
C ALA A 331 -5.30 23.03 -0.03
N SER A 332 -5.51 24.20 -0.63
CA SER A 332 -4.44 25.14 -0.99
C SER A 332 -3.74 25.70 0.26
N LEU A 333 -4.52 26.06 1.29
CA LEU A 333 -4.00 26.49 2.59
C LEU A 333 -3.20 25.36 3.25
N ALA A 334 -3.71 24.13 3.23
CA ALA A 334 -3.04 22.99 3.81
C ALA A 334 -1.70 22.67 3.13
N LYS A 335 -1.61 22.85 1.82
CA LYS A 335 -0.39 22.62 1.04
C LYS A 335 0.68 23.68 1.32
N SER A 336 0.26 24.93 1.49
CA SER A 336 1.16 26.08 1.75
C SER A 336 1.56 26.21 3.22
N ASN A 337 0.65 25.88 4.14
CA ASN A 337 0.87 25.93 5.58
C ASN A 337 0.12 24.78 6.28
N PRO A 338 0.71 23.58 6.38
CA PRO A 338 0.09 22.43 7.02
C PRO A 338 -0.32 22.68 8.48
N ASN A 339 0.37 23.58 9.19
CA ASN A 339 0.06 23.94 10.58
C ASN A 339 -1.17 24.83 10.71
N ALA A 340 -1.68 25.39 9.60
CA ALA A 340 -2.94 26.11 9.58
C ALA A 340 -4.16 25.17 9.64
N LEU A 341 -3.98 23.87 9.38
CA LEU A 341 -5.04 22.89 9.56
C LEU A 341 -5.17 22.44 11.02
N LYS A 342 -6.38 22.03 11.40
CA LYS A 342 -6.62 21.26 12.60
C LYS A 342 -6.28 19.79 12.34
N TRP A 343 -5.53 19.21 13.25
CA TRP A 343 -5.10 17.82 13.22
C TRP A 343 -5.56 17.09 14.47
N PRO A 344 -5.87 15.78 14.41
CA PRO A 344 -5.83 14.88 13.24
C PRO A 344 -7.01 15.09 12.27
N ILE A 345 -6.92 14.55 11.06
CA ILE A 345 -8.09 14.32 10.20
C ILE A 345 -8.22 12.81 10.02
N VAL A 346 -9.27 12.21 10.58
CA VAL A 346 -9.53 10.77 10.53
C VAL A 346 -10.87 10.53 9.86
N VAL A 347 -10.93 9.58 8.94
CA VAL A 347 -12.12 9.29 8.14
C VAL A 347 -12.38 7.80 8.13
N ASN A 348 -13.59 7.39 8.50
CA ASN A 348 -14.11 6.05 8.23
C ASN A 348 -14.99 6.15 6.97
N TRP A 349 -14.45 5.66 5.85
CA TRP A 349 -15.10 5.78 4.55
C TRP A 349 -16.35 4.91 4.43
N ASP A 350 -16.40 3.80 5.17
CA ASP A 350 -17.51 2.85 5.10
C ASP A 350 -18.73 3.31 5.90
N SER A 351 -18.53 3.93 7.08
CA SER A 351 -19.63 4.49 7.87
C SER A 351 -19.96 5.94 7.51
N GLY A 352 -19.18 6.57 6.62
CA GLY A 352 -19.37 7.96 6.24
C GLY A 352 -19.15 8.91 7.41
N ARG A 353 -18.12 8.66 8.23
CA ARG A 353 -17.80 9.46 9.41
C ARG A 353 -16.41 10.05 9.33
N ALA A 354 -16.27 11.26 9.87
CA ALA A 354 -15.01 11.93 9.98
C ALA A 354 -14.83 12.65 11.32
N ALA A 355 -13.58 12.76 11.76
CA ALA A 355 -13.13 13.53 12.91
C ALA A 355 -12.04 14.50 12.45
N VAL A 356 -12.16 15.77 12.84
CA VAL A 356 -11.29 16.86 12.37
C VAL A 356 -10.85 17.70 13.56
N GLY A 357 -9.57 17.60 13.90
CA GLY A 357 -8.94 18.45 14.92
C GLY A 357 -9.04 17.97 16.36
N ASP A 358 -9.72 16.86 16.63
CA ASP A 358 -9.97 16.42 18.00
C ASP A 358 -9.91 14.90 18.17
N LEU A 359 -9.48 14.46 19.36
CA LEU A 359 -9.34 13.03 19.71
C LEU A 359 -10.66 12.38 20.10
N GLU A 360 -11.66 13.15 20.54
CA GLU A 360 -12.96 12.60 20.96
C GLU A 360 -13.75 12.09 19.76
N GLY A 361 -13.68 12.78 18.61
CA GLY A 361 -14.19 12.32 17.33
C GLY A 361 -13.54 11.01 16.89
N VAL A 362 -12.21 10.86 17.08
CA VAL A 362 -11.50 9.60 16.79
C VAL A 362 -12.00 8.48 17.70
N LYS A 363 -12.13 8.73 19.00
CA LYS A 363 -12.70 7.75 19.95
C LYS A 363 -14.14 7.38 19.60
N SER A 364 -14.94 8.33 19.14
CA SER A 364 -16.31 8.11 18.68
C SER A 364 -16.38 7.18 17.48
N ILE A 365 -15.48 7.34 16.50
CA ILE A 365 -15.35 6.42 15.36
C ILE A 365 -14.98 5.02 15.85
N LEU A 366 -14.02 4.90 16.77
CA LEU A 366 -13.63 3.61 17.33
C LEU A 366 -14.73 2.95 18.17
N GLU A 367 -15.52 3.74 18.90
CA GLU A 367 -16.65 3.24 19.68
C GLU A 367 -17.77 2.71 18.78
N GLU A 368 -18.02 3.35 17.65
CA GLU A 368 -18.95 2.84 16.65
C GLU A 368 -18.48 1.48 16.10
N LEU A 369 -17.20 1.37 15.72
CA LEU A 369 -16.61 0.11 15.29
C LEU A 369 -16.71 -0.98 16.36
N ARG A 370 -16.52 -0.60 17.62
CA ARG A 370 -16.67 -1.51 18.76
C ARG A 370 -18.10 -2.02 18.87
N LYS A 371 -19.10 -1.13 18.82
CA LYS A 371 -20.52 -1.50 18.83
C LYS A 371 -20.87 -2.42 17.68
N GLN A 372 -20.42 -2.11 16.46
CA GLN A 372 -20.63 -2.96 15.29
C GLN A 372 -20.00 -4.35 15.42
N ARG A 373 -18.80 -4.44 16.03
CA ARG A 373 -18.11 -5.71 16.31
C ARG A 373 -18.88 -6.53 17.36
N ASP A 374 -19.36 -5.86 18.40
CA ASP A 374 -20.01 -6.49 19.55
C ASP A 374 -21.51 -6.77 19.30
N GLY A 375 -22.07 -6.25 18.21
CA GLY A 375 -23.45 -6.45 17.80
C GLY A 375 -24.46 -5.59 18.57
N GLU A 376 -24.03 -4.42 19.05
CA GLU A 376 -24.85 -3.44 19.80
C GLU A 376 -25.67 -2.50 18.91
#